data_AF-A0A965XNS8-F1
#
_entry.id   AF-A0A965XNS8-F1
#
_cell.length_a   1.000
_cell.length_b   1.000
_cell.length_c   1.000
_cell.angle_alpha   90.00
_cell.angle_beta   90.00
_cell.angle_gamma   90.00
#
_symmetry.space_group_name_H-M   'P 1'
#
loop_
_entity.id
_entity.type
_entity.pdbx_description
1 polymer ?
#
loop_
_entity_poly.entity_id
_entity_poly.type
_entity_poly.pdbx_seq_one_letter_code
_entity_poly.pdbx_strand_id
1 'polypeptide(L)'
;MSEHTEVRLPLVEKLLKLGWDKNQLQYEPEWRVPKTPSAASRREKGQSFKSFPIDVAIFDHPSHVGDYQHLQVIIETKAPTIVEGINQLEIYMSLEPHVLLGIWTNGQELILVYRTPDGKFDIDKNGSLPRPTDSLIRTAGKRLIWADLEVPTTAELKKTFSRLLDVVVSRDTLSTRRDDQLNNLCNIILAKLEGDKLAKYSPDDPAPFQVWGSEEETAKKVKSLFAGMRIAHSDLFLTDSDKDIHLDDHTIHACAYEISKYKLRDTSISVISEAFQIFRTSSLKSEEGQYYTPYPVIRSAIKLMEVKPSDKVLDPACGTGGFLLESFRQLIENHPTMSDGDTKSWANRHLFGVDKDRINVILDDIINCVLVKIMASWPHESAHDYRCRRHDYVYPGRNSPHRGSPLRSPPPRHASRRAGTELQGGWKDLGRCTPDSRILGQQV
;
A
#
# COMPACT_ATOMS: atom_id res chain seq x y z
N MET A 1 -25.02 -35.80 25.40
CA MET A 1 -25.35 -34.41 25.05
C MET A 1 -24.24 -33.92 24.12
N SER A 2 -24.55 -33.14 23.09
CA SER A 2 -23.55 -32.71 22.11
C SER A 2 -22.59 -31.68 22.69
N GLU A 3 -21.31 -31.77 22.32
CA GLU A 3 -20.23 -30.80 22.59
C GLU A 3 -20.65 -29.34 22.41
N HIS A 4 -21.42 -29.11 21.35
CA HIS A 4 -22.15 -27.87 21.03
C HIS A 4 -22.85 -27.22 22.22
N THR A 5 -23.52 -28.01 23.07
CA THR A 5 -24.40 -27.51 24.13
C THR A 5 -23.65 -27.27 25.43
N GLU A 6 -22.58 -28.03 25.69
CA GLU A 6 -21.87 -27.98 26.97
C GLU A 6 -20.71 -26.98 26.99
N VAL A 7 -20.05 -26.71 25.87
CA VAL A 7 -18.85 -25.84 25.82
C VAL A 7 -19.02 -24.68 24.87
N ARG A 8 -19.43 -24.94 23.61
CA ARG A 8 -19.48 -23.92 22.57
C ARG A 8 -20.48 -22.81 22.87
N LEU A 9 -21.75 -23.14 23.16
CA LEU A 9 -22.77 -22.13 23.49
C LEU A 9 -22.42 -21.31 24.75
N PRO A 10 -22.00 -21.92 25.88
CA PRO A 10 -21.53 -21.15 27.04
C PRO A 10 -20.32 -20.26 26.74
N LEU A 11 -19.41 -20.67 25.85
CA LEU A 11 -18.29 -19.85 25.40
C LEU A 11 -18.75 -18.63 24.61
N VAL A 12 -19.67 -18.83 23.66
CA VAL A 12 -20.27 -17.72 22.89
C VAL A 12 -20.94 -16.73 23.82
N GLU A 13 -21.72 -17.18 24.81
CA GLU A 13 -22.32 -16.30 25.81
C GLU A 13 -21.28 -15.51 26.61
N LYS A 14 -20.15 -16.12 26.96
CA LYS A 14 -19.04 -15.41 27.64
C LYS A 14 -18.45 -14.33 26.74
N LEU A 15 -18.23 -14.61 25.45
CA LEU A 15 -17.70 -13.64 24.49
C LEU A 15 -18.66 -12.44 24.33
N LEU A 16 -19.97 -12.70 24.21
CA LEU A 16 -20.98 -11.63 24.15
C LEU A 16 -20.98 -10.77 25.42
N LYS A 17 -20.83 -11.37 26.60
CA LYS A 17 -20.71 -10.63 27.87
C LYS A 17 -19.43 -9.80 27.97
N LEU A 18 -18.36 -10.21 27.28
CA LEU A 18 -17.12 -9.44 27.17
C LEU A 18 -17.21 -8.27 26.18
N GLY A 19 -18.33 -8.16 25.45
CA GLY A 19 -18.64 -7.03 24.57
C GLY A 19 -18.53 -7.33 23.07
N TRP A 20 -18.23 -8.57 22.67
CA TRP A 20 -18.21 -8.94 21.25
C TRP A 20 -19.61 -8.81 20.63
N ASP A 21 -19.69 -8.30 19.39
CA ASP A 21 -20.95 -8.26 18.66
C ASP A 21 -21.32 -9.67 18.21
N LYS A 22 -22.58 -10.05 18.37
CA LYS A 22 -23.10 -11.34 17.89
C LYS A 22 -22.88 -11.50 16.38
N ASN A 23 -22.98 -10.42 15.63
CA ASN A 23 -22.77 -10.38 14.19
C ASN A 23 -21.29 -10.37 13.81
N GLN A 24 -20.34 -10.43 14.75
CA GLN A 24 -18.92 -10.74 14.48
C GLN A 24 -18.60 -12.22 14.68
N LEU A 25 -19.50 -12.97 15.32
CA LEU A 25 -19.30 -14.37 15.71
C LEU A 25 -19.95 -15.29 14.68
N GLN A 26 -19.18 -16.21 14.12
CA GLN A 26 -19.70 -17.29 13.28
C GLN A 26 -19.42 -18.65 13.91
N TYR A 27 -20.49 -19.34 14.28
CA TYR A 27 -20.44 -20.70 14.84
C TYR A 27 -21.54 -21.62 14.27
N GLU A 28 -22.54 -21.06 13.57
CA GLU A 28 -23.62 -21.78 12.89
C GLU A 28 -24.01 -21.07 11.57
N PRO A 29 -23.74 -21.66 10.39
CA PRO A 29 -22.85 -22.80 10.20
C PRO A 29 -21.42 -22.43 10.61
N GLU A 30 -20.72 -23.41 11.18
CA GLU A 30 -19.30 -23.33 11.50
C GLU A 30 -18.45 -22.85 10.32
N TRP A 31 -17.39 -22.10 10.63
CA TRP A 31 -16.41 -21.69 9.65
C TRP A 31 -15.63 -22.91 9.11
N ARG A 32 -15.10 -22.78 7.89
CA ARG A 32 -14.45 -23.87 7.15
C ARG A 32 -13.04 -23.46 6.75
N VAL A 33 -12.06 -23.92 7.52
CA VAL A 33 -10.63 -23.70 7.27
C VAL A 33 -10.16 -24.62 6.14
N PRO A 34 -9.50 -24.13 5.07
CA PRO A 34 -9.00 -24.97 3.99
C PRO A 34 -7.99 -26.01 4.49
N LYS A 35 -8.01 -27.25 3.98
CA LYS A 35 -7.04 -28.29 4.42
C LYS A 35 -5.63 -28.12 3.87
N THR A 36 -5.47 -27.35 2.78
CA THR A 36 -4.19 -27.17 2.07
C THR A 36 -4.13 -25.79 1.43
N PRO A 37 -2.93 -25.28 1.07
CA PRO A 37 -2.80 -24.03 0.31
C PRO A 37 -3.57 -24.07 -1.02
N SER A 38 -3.59 -25.22 -1.70
CA SER A 38 -4.38 -25.40 -2.92
C SER A 38 -5.89 -25.28 -2.67
N ALA A 39 -6.38 -25.79 -1.54
CA ALA A 39 -7.76 -25.62 -1.13
C ALA A 39 -8.09 -24.14 -0.82
N ALA A 40 -7.15 -23.40 -0.23
CA ALA A 40 -7.30 -21.96 0.00
C ALA A 40 -7.41 -21.21 -1.34
N SER A 41 -6.56 -21.50 -2.32
CA SER A 41 -6.66 -20.89 -3.66
C SER A 41 -7.97 -21.23 -4.39
N ARG A 42 -8.58 -22.38 -4.10
CA ARG A 42 -9.90 -22.74 -4.63
C ARG A 42 -11.02 -21.93 -3.97
N ARG A 43 -10.96 -21.76 -2.64
CA ARG A 43 -11.88 -20.87 -1.90
C ARG A 43 -11.88 -19.47 -2.49
N GLU A 44 -10.70 -18.91 -2.73
CA GLU A 44 -10.52 -17.55 -3.29
C GLU A 44 -11.12 -17.40 -4.70
N LYS A 45 -11.30 -18.50 -5.43
CA LYS A 45 -11.95 -18.55 -6.75
C LYS A 45 -13.45 -18.89 -6.66
N GLY A 46 -14.03 -18.97 -5.46
CA GLY A 46 -15.41 -19.38 -5.25
C GLY A 46 -15.69 -20.84 -5.59
N GLN A 47 -14.67 -21.70 -5.61
CA GLN A 47 -14.80 -23.12 -5.94
C GLN A 47 -14.91 -23.97 -4.68
N SER A 48 -15.57 -25.14 -4.77
CA SER A 48 -15.62 -26.10 -3.67
C SER A 48 -14.21 -26.56 -3.26
N PHE A 49 -13.99 -26.79 -1.97
CA PHE A 49 -12.68 -27.15 -1.43
C PHE A 49 -12.83 -28.10 -0.24
N LYS A 50 -11.76 -28.85 0.07
CA LYS A 50 -11.70 -29.65 1.29
C LYS A 50 -11.36 -28.74 2.47
N SER A 51 -12.08 -28.88 3.57
CA SER A 51 -11.92 -28.03 4.76
C SER A 51 -11.99 -28.81 6.07
N PHE A 52 -11.49 -28.20 7.14
CA PHE A 52 -11.78 -28.55 8.52
C PHE A 52 -12.86 -27.60 9.07
N PRO A 53 -13.84 -28.11 9.85
CA PRO A 53 -14.71 -27.26 10.65
C PRO A 53 -13.90 -26.62 11.78
N ILE A 54 -14.27 -25.41 12.18
CA ILE A 54 -13.88 -24.83 13.47
C ILE A 54 -15.14 -24.40 14.23
N ASP A 55 -15.08 -24.43 15.55
CA ASP A 55 -16.25 -24.19 16.40
C ASP A 55 -16.73 -22.75 16.37
N VAL A 56 -15.82 -21.79 16.53
CA VAL A 56 -16.16 -20.36 16.51
C VAL A 56 -15.12 -19.58 15.72
N ALA A 57 -15.58 -18.75 14.80
CA ALA A 57 -14.80 -17.73 14.10
C ALA A 57 -15.23 -16.35 14.60
N ILE A 58 -14.25 -15.44 14.76
CA ILE A 58 -14.50 -14.03 15.06
C ILE A 58 -13.86 -13.15 13.99
N PHE A 59 -14.65 -12.25 13.41
CA PHE A 59 -14.24 -11.31 12.38
C PHE A 59 -13.97 -9.92 12.96
N ASP A 60 -13.14 -9.12 12.28
CA ASP A 60 -12.78 -7.77 12.73
C ASP A 60 -13.98 -6.81 12.81
N HIS A 61 -15.01 -6.98 11.97
CA HIS A 61 -16.21 -6.13 11.97
C HIS A 61 -17.47 -6.92 11.54
N PRO A 62 -18.68 -6.58 12.03
CA PRO A 62 -19.92 -7.24 11.64
C PRO A 62 -20.17 -7.34 10.12
N SER A 63 -19.75 -6.33 9.36
CA SER A 63 -19.94 -6.30 7.90
C SER A 63 -19.03 -7.25 7.14
N HIS A 64 -18.02 -7.84 7.79
CA HIS A 64 -17.01 -8.69 7.13
C HIS A 64 -17.19 -10.18 7.40
N VAL A 65 -18.24 -10.57 8.13
CA VAL A 65 -18.53 -11.99 8.35
C VAL A 65 -18.70 -12.72 7.03
N GLY A 66 -18.03 -13.86 6.91
CA GLY A 66 -17.98 -14.64 5.68
C GLY A 66 -16.72 -14.41 4.86
N ASP A 67 -15.97 -13.34 5.13
CA ASP A 67 -14.74 -13.01 4.42
C ASP A 67 -13.49 -13.46 5.18
N TYR A 68 -12.75 -14.40 4.59
CA TYR A 68 -11.53 -14.95 5.18
C TYR A 68 -10.40 -13.92 5.36
N GLN A 69 -10.47 -12.77 4.67
CA GLN A 69 -9.49 -11.69 4.82
C GLN A 69 -9.64 -10.96 6.15
N HIS A 70 -10.83 -11.06 6.75
CA HIS A 70 -11.24 -10.36 7.96
C HIS A 70 -11.38 -11.27 9.18
N LEU A 71 -11.08 -12.57 9.03
CA LEU A 71 -11.06 -13.52 10.12
C LEU A 71 -9.87 -13.23 11.05
N GLN A 72 -10.13 -12.92 12.33
CA GLN A 72 -9.11 -12.51 13.31
C GLN A 72 -8.85 -13.57 14.38
N VAL A 73 -9.92 -14.24 14.84
CA VAL A 73 -9.83 -15.25 15.90
C VAL A 73 -10.50 -16.53 15.45
N ILE A 74 -9.84 -17.66 15.73
CA ILE A 74 -10.45 -18.98 15.60
C ILE A 74 -10.45 -19.65 16.97
N ILE A 75 -11.52 -20.36 17.29
CA ILE A 75 -11.67 -21.06 18.57
C ILE A 75 -12.03 -22.51 18.28
N GLU A 76 -11.28 -23.41 18.91
CA GLU A 76 -11.53 -24.84 18.91
C GLU A 76 -11.93 -25.28 20.32
N THR A 77 -12.96 -26.11 20.43
CA THR A 77 -13.39 -26.71 21.70
C THR A 77 -13.08 -28.21 21.74
N LYS A 78 -12.73 -28.72 22.93
CA LYS A 78 -12.69 -30.15 23.30
C LYS A 78 -11.94 -31.15 22.36
N ALA A 79 -10.83 -30.75 21.75
CA ALA A 79 -9.81 -31.67 21.20
C ALA A 79 -9.19 -32.59 22.30
N PRO A 80 -8.66 -33.80 21.98
CA PRO A 80 -8.45 -34.88 22.95
C PRO A 80 -7.34 -34.61 23.99
N THR A 81 -6.40 -33.71 23.70
CA THR A 81 -5.37 -33.23 24.62
C THR A 81 -4.98 -31.78 24.34
N ILE A 82 -4.45 -31.08 25.35
CA ILE A 82 -3.92 -29.70 25.21
C ILE A 82 -2.91 -29.61 24.04
N VAL A 83 -1.99 -30.57 23.95
CA VAL A 83 -0.91 -30.55 22.96
C VAL A 83 -1.46 -30.74 21.55
N GLU A 84 -2.39 -31.67 21.37
CA GLU A 84 -3.05 -31.86 20.07
C GLU A 84 -3.88 -30.64 19.67
N GLY A 85 -4.58 -30.01 20.62
CA GLY A 85 -5.36 -28.80 20.38
C GLY A 85 -4.49 -27.61 19.95
N ILE A 86 -3.33 -27.42 20.59
CA ILE A 86 -2.35 -26.41 20.17
C ILE A 86 -1.86 -26.69 18.75
N ASN A 87 -1.39 -27.91 18.47
CA ASN A 87 -0.90 -28.28 17.14
C ASN A 87 -1.97 -28.08 16.05
N GLN A 88 -3.22 -28.40 16.37
CA GLN A 88 -4.36 -28.19 15.48
C GLN A 88 -4.60 -26.71 15.18
N LEU A 89 -4.57 -25.86 16.22
CA LEU A 89 -4.66 -24.40 16.05
C LEU A 89 -3.51 -23.85 15.21
N GLU A 90 -2.28 -24.26 15.46
CA GLU A 90 -1.11 -23.83 14.68
C GLU A 90 -1.26 -24.19 13.18
N ILE A 91 -1.78 -25.39 12.87
CA ILE A 91 -2.09 -25.80 11.51
C ILE A 91 -3.18 -24.92 10.89
N TYR A 92 -4.29 -24.70 11.61
CA TYR A 92 -5.40 -23.88 11.11
C TYR A 92 -4.99 -22.44 10.88
N MET A 93 -4.28 -21.85 11.84
CA MET A 93 -3.72 -20.51 11.70
C MET A 93 -2.74 -20.47 10.52
N SER A 94 -1.85 -21.45 10.35
CA SER A 94 -0.95 -21.47 9.18
C SER A 94 -1.68 -21.45 7.83
N LEU A 95 -2.90 -21.98 7.77
CA LEU A 95 -3.76 -22.01 6.57
C LEU A 95 -4.67 -20.77 6.47
N GLU A 96 -4.86 -20.03 7.56
CA GLU A 96 -5.62 -18.77 7.64
C GLU A 96 -4.69 -17.62 8.05
N PRO A 97 -3.97 -17.01 7.10
CA PRO A 97 -2.85 -16.11 7.38
C PRO A 97 -3.24 -14.82 8.13
N HIS A 98 -4.52 -14.44 8.14
CA HIS A 98 -5.02 -13.22 8.80
C HIS A 98 -5.47 -13.46 10.25
N VAL A 99 -5.54 -14.72 10.68
CA VAL A 99 -5.86 -15.08 12.06
C VAL A 99 -4.68 -14.68 12.95
N LEU A 100 -4.96 -13.79 13.90
CA LEU A 100 -4.01 -13.29 14.89
C LEU A 100 -4.00 -14.14 16.16
N LEU A 101 -5.13 -14.75 16.50
CA LEU A 101 -5.31 -15.51 17.73
C LEU A 101 -6.07 -16.82 17.50
N GLY A 102 -5.47 -17.93 17.90
CA GLY A 102 -6.16 -19.20 18.12
C GLY A 102 -6.51 -19.35 19.60
N ILE A 103 -7.73 -19.78 19.91
CA ILE A 103 -8.15 -20.07 21.28
C ILE A 103 -8.52 -21.55 21.37
N TRP A 104 -7.97 -22.24 22.36
CA TRP A 104 -8.36 -23.60 22.69
C TRP A 104 -8.97 -23.65 24.09
N THR A 105 -10.08 -24.37 24.24
CA THR A 105 -10.66 -24.62 25.57
C THR A 105 -11.43 -25.94 25.65
N ASN A 106 -11.34 -26.60 26.81
CA ASN A 106 -12.18 -27.75 27.18
C ASN A 106 -13.30 -27.37 28.17
N GLY A 107 -13.45 -26.07 28.47
CA GLY A 107 -14.38 -25.53 29.47
C GLY A 107 -13.77 -25.33 30.87
N GLN A 108 -12.63 -25.93 31.16
CA GLN A 108 -11.88 -25.76 32.42
C GLN A 108 -10.58 -24.99 32.20
N GLU A 109 -9.83 -25.36 31.17
CA GLU A 109 -8.58 -24.73 30.75
C GLU A 109 -8.81 -23.84 29.53
N LEU A 110 -7.99 -22.80 29.41
CA LEU A 110 -7.99 -21.86 28.29
C LEU A 110 -6.54 -21.65 27.85
N ILE A 111 -6.30 -21.78 26.55
CA ILE A 111 -5.00 -21.57 25.95
C ILE A 111 -5.15 -20.63 24.77
N LEU A 112 -4.26 -19.65 24.68
CA LEU A 112 -4.21 -18.65 23.63
C LEU A 112 -2.93 -18.87 22.82
N VAL A 113 -3.09 -18.98 21.50
CA VAL A 113 -2.00 -19.14 20.53
C VAL A 113 -1.96 -17.88 19.67
N TYR A 114 -0.99 -17.00 19.91
CA TYR A 114 -0.88 -15.73 19.20
C TYR A 114 0.04 -15.87 17.99
N ARG A 115 -0.34 -15.30 16.84
CA ARG A 115 0.58 -15.17 15.70
C ARG A 115 1.50 -13.97 15.92
N THR A 116 2.79 -14.23 15.98
CA THR A 116 3.82 -13.20 16.13
C THR A 116 4.16 -12.53 14.78
N PRO A 117 4.76 -11.32 14.78
CA PRO A 117 5.08 -10.60 13.53
C PRO A 117 6.01 -11.35 12.57
N ASP A 118 6.87 -12.25 13.05
CA ASP A 118 7.71 -13.15 12.24
C ASP A 118 6.94 -14.36 11.68
N GLY A 119 5.62 -14.42 11.89
CA GLY A 119 4.76 -15.50 11.40
C GLY A 119 4.76 -16.78 12.26
N LYS A 120 5.48 -16.79 13.39
CA LYS A 120 5.48 -17.90 14.36
C LYS A 120 4.30 -17.81 15.34
N PHE A 121 4.29 -18.70 16.33
CA PHE A 121 3.24 -18.80 17.34
C PHE A 121 3.79 -18.62 18.76
N ASP A 122 3.08 -17.83 19.57
CA ASP A 122 3.36 -17.61 20.99
C ASP A 122 2.27 -18.24 21.89
N ILE A 123 2.78 -19.00 22.85
CA ILE A 123 2.19 -19.82 23.92
C ILE A 123 1.63 -19.13 25.17
N ASP A 124 0.36 -18.69 25.25
CA ASP A 124 -0.18 -18.20 26.55
C ASP A 124 -1.19 -19.15 27.20
N LYS A 125 -0.73 -19.81 28.28
CA LYS A 125 -1.52 -20.73 29.11
C LYS A 125 -2.24 -20.06 30.29
N ASN A 126 -1.89 -18.80 30.59
CA ASN A 126 -2.44 -18.05 31.74
C ASN A 126 -3.31 -16.87 31.27
N GLY A 127 -3.53 -16.74 29.97
CA GLY A 127 -4.36 -15.71 29.37
C GLY A 127 -5.83 -15.85 29.72
N SER A 128 -6.58 -14.79 29.41
CA SER A 128 -8.04 -14.76 29.55
C SER A 128 -8.69 -14.48 28.20
N LEU A 129 -9.98 -14.80 28.05
CA LEU A 129 -10.69 -14.52 26.80
C LEU A 129 -10.59 -13.03 26.46
N PRO A 130 -10.22 -12.68 25.22
CA PRO A 130 -10.02 -11.29 24.84
C PRO A 130 -11.35 -10.55 24.79
N ARG A 131 -11.31 -9.26 25.11
CA ARG A 131 -12.36 -8.29 24.78
C ARG A 131 -12.14 -7.75 23.35
N PRO A 132 -13.17 -7.20 22.70
CA PRO A 132 -13.02 -6.58 21.38
C PRO A 132 -11.99 -5.43 21.34
N THR A 133 -11.77 -4.79 22.48
CA THR A 133 -10.83 -3.66 22.63
C THR A 133 -9.41 -4.10 22.94
N ASP A 134 -9.18 -5.38 23.23
CA ASP A 134 -7.84 -5.88 23.55
C ASP A 134 -7.03 -6.03 22.26
N SER A 135 -5.75 -5.65 22.29
CA SER A 135 -4.86 -5.92 21.16
C SER A 135 -4.65 -7.41 21.00
N LEU A 136 -4.94 -7.92 19.80
CA LEU A 136 -4.67 -9.31 19.42
C LEU A 136 -3.22 -9.49 18.93
N ILE A 137 -2.46 -8.41 18.77
CA ILE A 137 -1.08 -8.44 18.31
C ILE A 137 -0.17 -8.56 19.53
N ARG A 138 0.64 -9.62 19.56
CA ARG A 138 1.72 -9.78 20.54
C ARG A 138 3.08 -9.63 19.88
N THR A 139 3.96 -8.86 20.51
CA THR A 139 5.39 -8.97 20.23
C THR A 139 5.88 -10.29 20.80
N ALA A 140 6.48 -11.14 19.97
CA ALA A 140 7.29 -12.24 20.48
C ALA A 140 8.32 -11.65 21.47
N GLY A 141 8.67 -12.37 22.53
CA GLY A 141 9.72 -11.93 23.46
C GLY A 141 11.07 -11.59 22.77
N LYS A 142 11.25 -12.03 21.50
CA LYS A 142 12.37 -11.66 20.62
C LYS A 142 11.96 -10.54 19.66
N ARG A 143 12.73 -9.44 19.67
CA ARG A 143 12.65 -8.35 18.69
C ARG A 143 13.15 -8.80 17.31
N LEU A 144 12.52 -8.33 16.25
CA LEU A 144 13.01 -8.54 14.88
C LEU A 144 14.33 -7.78 14.70
N ILE A 145 15.32 -8.46 14.13
CA ILE A 145 16.56 -7.84 13.62
C ILE A 145 16.61 -7.97 12.09
N TRP A 146 17.52 -7.27 11.41
CA TRP A 146 17.58 -7.26 9.93
C TRP A 146 17.62 -8.66 9.30
N ALA A 147 18.31 -9.60 9.95
CA ALA A 147 18.41 -10.98 9.50
C ALA A 147 17.07 -11.74 9.51
N ASP A 148 16.12 -11.36 10.37
CA ASP A 148 14.82 -12.00 10.50
C ASP A 148 13.82 -11.53 9.41
N LEU A 149 14.11 -10.45 8.69
CA LEU A 149 13.20 -9.90 7.67
C LEU A 149 13.38 -10.59 6.30
N GLU A 150 12.30 -10.64 5.52
CA GLU A 150 12.22 -11.37 4.24
C GLU A 150 12.00 -10.43 3.06
N VAL A 151 12.49 -10.80 1.87
CA VAL A 151 12.17 -10.07 0.64
C VAL A 151 10.85 -10.62 0.08
N PRO A 152 9.76 -9.83 0.02
CA PRO A 152 8.47 -10.30 -0.47
C PRO A 152 8.47 -10.56 -1.97
N THR A 153 7.65 -11.51 -2.39
CA THR A 153 7.22 -11.66 -3.79
C THR A 153 6.15 -10.60 -4.15
N THR A 154 5.91 -10.39 -5.45
CA THR A 154 4.84 -9.49 -5.93
C THR A 154 3.46 -9.86 -5.38
N ALA A 155 3.14 -11.15 -5.29
CA ALA A 155 1.84 -11.60 -4.82
C ALA A 155 1.65 -11.32 -3.33
N GLU A 156 2.68 -11.58 -2.52
CA GLU A 156 2.68 -11.30 -1.09
C GLU A 156 2.56 -9.81 -0.83
N LEU A 157 3.36 -8.98 -1.50
CA LEU A 157 3.32 -7.54 -1.29
C LEU A 157 1.99 -6.92 -1.73
N LYS A 158 1.41 -7.36 -2.86
CA LYS A 158 0.05 -6.96 -3.28
C LYS A 158 -0.99 -7.28 -2.21
N LYS A 159 -0.94 -8.49 -1.64
CA LYS A 159 -1.86 -8.92 -0.59
C LYS A 159 -1.69 -8.09 0.68
N THR A 160 -0.45 -7.85 1.11
CA THR A 160 -0.15 -7.00 2.26
C THR A 160 -0.60 -5.56 2.03
N PHE A 161 -0.44 -5.00 0.84
CA PHE A 161 -0.91 -3.64 0.54
C PHE A 161 -2.43 -3.54 0.55
N SER A 162 -3.15 -4.51 -0.03
CA SER A 162 -4.61 -4.58 0.11
C SER A 162 -5.02 -4.62 1.59
N ARG A 163 -4.36 -5.47 2.37
CA ARG A 163 -4.65 -5.60 3.81
C ARG A 163 -4.38 -4.31 4.58
N LEU A 164 -3.27 -3.63 4.31
CA LEU A 164 -2.97 -2.34 4.92
C LEU A 164 -4.03 -1.29 4.60
N LEU A 165 -4.50 -1.26 3.35
CA LEU A 165 -5.60 -0.39 2.96
C LEU A 165 -6.87 -0.73 3.74
N ASP A 166 -7.22 -2.02 3.85
CA ASP A 166 -8.41 -2.44 4.60
C ASP A 166 -8.29 -2.10 6.09
N VAL A 167 -7.12 -2.27 6.70
CA VAL A 167 -6.83 -1.86 8.08
C VAL A 167 -7.09 -0.37 8.26
N VAL A 168 -6.55 0.48 7.38
CA VAL A 168 -6.76 1.93 7.49
C VAL A 168 -8.22 2.31 7.21
N VAL A 169 -8.84 1.77 6.16
CA VAL A 169 -10.23 2.11 5.79
C VAL A 169 -11.24 1.66 6.85
N SER A 170 -11.04 0.50 7.46
CA SER A 170 -11.97 -0.05 8.46
C SER A 170 -11.77 0.51 9.86
N ARG A 171 -10.56 0.96 10.21
CA ARG A 171 -10.20 1.33 11.59
C ARG A 171 -9.89 2.80 11.79
N ASP A 172 -9.61 3.56 10.73
CA ASP A 172 -9.31 4.99 10.88
C ASP A 172 -10.55 5.74 11.36
N THR A 173 -10.50 6.16 12.62
CA THR A 173 -11.54 6.97 13.27
C THR A 173 -11.34 8.47 13.05
N LEU A 174 -10.17 8.89 12.53
CA LEU A 174 -9.76 10.28 12.40
C LEU A 174 -10.12 10.86 11.03
N SER A 175 -10.09 10.06 9.97
CA SER A 175 -10.53 10.48 8.64
C SER A 175 -11.48 9.48 7.99
N THR A 176 -12.53 10.02 7.38
CA THR A 176 -13.45 9.26 6.51
C THR A 176 -13.15 9.48 5.02
N ARG A 177 -12.16 10.32 4.70
CA ARG A 177 -11.76 10.64 3.32
C ARG A 177 -10.69 9.65 2.85
N ARG A 178 -11.02 8.90 1.81
CA ARG A 178 -10.12 7.89 1.19
C ARG A 178 -8.75 8.45 0.84
N ASP A 179 -8.66 9.67 0.32
CA ASP A 179 -7.38 10.23 -0.12
C ASP A 179 -6.49 10.56 1.10
N ASP A 180 -7.08 11.03 2.20
CA ASP A 180 -6.37 11.27 3.46
C ASP A 180 -5.90 9.96 4.10
N GLN A 181 -6.71 8.90 4.04
CA GLN A 181 -6.33 7.55 4.48
C GLN A 181 -5.16 6.99 3.65
N LEU A 182 -5.21 7.13 2.32
CA LEU A 182 -4.13 6.71 1.42
C LEU A 182 -2.84 7.51 1.66
N ASN A 183 -2.94 8.82 1.88
CA ASN A 183 -1.82 9.68 2.26
C ASN A 183 -1.11 9.13 3.51
N ASN A 184 -1.87 8.87 4.56
CA ASN A 184 -1.33 8.38 5.81
C ASN A 184 -0.71 6.98 5.69
N LEU A 185 -1.32 6.10 4.88
CA LEU A 185 -0.74 4.79 4.60
C LEU A 185 0.60 4.91 3.84
N CYS A 186 0.72 5.84 2.88
CA CYS A 186 1.99 6.11 2.22
C CYS A 186 3.06 6.61 3.22
N ASN A 187 2.67 7.43 4.18
CA ASN A 187 3.57 7.90 5.25
C ASN A 187 4.07 6.75 6.15
N ILE A 188 3.24 5.73 6.41
CA ILE A 188 3.66 4.51 7.10
C ILE A 188 4.70 3.75 6.28
N ILE A 189 4.51 3.62 4.96
CA ILE A 189 5.46 2.92 4.09
C ILE A 189 6.79 3.68 4.00
N LEU A 190 6.75 5.01 4.00
CA LEU A 190 7.95 5.86 4.12
C LEU A 190 8.70 5.60 5.43
N ALA A 191 7.99 5.56 6.55
CA ALA A 191 8.57 5.22 7.85
C ALA A 191 9.21 3.82 7.83
N LYS A 192 8.59 2.85 7.14
CA LYS A 192 9.14 1.51 6.96
C LYS A 192 10.44 1.53 6.15
N LEU A 193 10.50 2.29 5.05
CA LEU A 193 11.72 2.40 4.24
C LEU A 193 12.89 3.03 5.02
N GLU A 194 12.62 4.07 5.81
CA GLU A 194 13.64 4.67 6.68
C GLU A 194 14.05 3.69 7.78
N GLY A 195 13.10 2.95 8.36
CA GLY A 195 13.38 1.88 9.32
C GLY A 195 14.26 0.77 8.74
N ASP A 196 13.98 0.31 7.52
CA ASP A 196 14.79 -0.70 6.82
C ASP A 196 16.20 -0.19 6.50
N LYS A 197 16.32 1.09 6.13
CA LYS A 197 17.62 1.73 5.92
C LYS A 197 18.46 1.70 7.20
N LEU A 198 17.90 2.10 8.32
CA LEU A 198 18.58 2.08 9.61
C LEU A 198 18.91 0.65 10.07
N ALA A 199 17.97 -0.28 9.94
CA ALA A 199 18.18 -1.70 10.25
C ALA A 199 19.30 -2.32 9.41
N LYS A 200 19.41 -1.95 8.13
CA LYS A 200 20.50 -2.41 7.26
C LYS A 200 21.86 -1.87 7.67
N TYR A 201 21.93 -0.66 8.23
CA TYR A 201 23.18 -0.10 8.77
C TYR A 201 23.59 -0.73 10.10
N SER A 202 22.62 -1.13 10.93
CA SER A 202 22.83 -1.80 12.20
C SER A 202 22.10 -3.15 12.24
N PRO A 203 22.61 -4.19 11.54
CA PRO A 203 21.86 -5.42 11.30
C PRO A 203 21.62 -6.28 12.54
N ASP A 204 22.46 -6.13 13.57
CA ASP A 204 22.37 -6.86 14.83
C ASP A 204 21.47 -6.16 15.86
N ASP A 205 21.12 -4.88 15.63
CA ASP A 205 20.21 -4.14 16.48
C ASP A 205 18.75 -4.46 16.12
N PRO A 206 17.81 -4.26 17.07
CA PRO A 206 16.38 -4.35 16.78
C PRO A 206 15.99 -3.45 15.61
N ALA A 207 15.36 -4.02 14.59
CA ALA A 207 14.87 -3.30 13.42
C ALA A 207 13.96 -2.13 13.88
N PRO A 208 14.26 -0.86 13.55
CA PRO A 208 13.53 0.26 14.14
C PRO A 208 12.03 0.27 13.82
N PHE A 209 11.66 -0.17 12.60
CA PHE A 209 10.27 -0.37 12.21
C PHE A 209 9.84 -1.81 12.54
N GLN A 210 9.19 -1.98 13.68
CA GLN A 210 8.55 -3.22 14.11
C GLN A 210 7.45 -2.92 15.12
N VAL A 211 6.73 -3.95 15.56
CA VAL A 211 5.80 -3.86 16.67
C VAL A 211 6.58 -3.72 17.99
N TRP A 212 6.21 -2.75 18.83
CA TRP A 212 6.80 -2.51 20.16
C TRP A 212 5.86 -2.92 21.30
N GLY A 213 6.29 -2.71 22.55
CA GLY A 213 5.65 -3.31 23.74
C GLY A 213 4.22 -2.84 23.98
N SER A 214 3.83 -1.72 23.38
CA SER A 214 2.45 -1.24 23.34
C SER A 214 2.13 -0.59 21.99
N GLU A 215 0.84 -0.36 21.74
CA GLU A 215 0.37 0.41 20.58
C GLU A 215 0.95 1.83 20.57
N GLU A 216 0.91 2.52 21.72
CA GLU A 216 1.48 3.86 21.91
C GLU A 216 3.00 3.88 21.62
N GLU A 217 3.75 2.91 22.16
CA GLU A 217 5.20 2.83 21.93
C GLU A 217 5.49 2.60 20.43
N THR A 218 4.71 1.72 19.80
CA THR A 218 4.83 1.42 18.37
C THR A 218 4.57 2.66 17.54
N ALA A 219 3.46 3.35 17.80
CA ALA A 219 3.08 4.55 17.09
C ALA A 219 4.11 5.66 17.23
N LYS A 220 4.64 5.88 18.44
CA LYS A 220 5.71 6.84 18.70
C LYS A 220 6.97 6.55 17.90
N LYS A 221 7.40 5.27 17.84
CA LYS A 221 8.58 4.85 17.09
C LYS A 221 8.38 5.03 15.57
N VAL A 222 7.23 4.63 15.05
CA VAL A 222 6.88 4.79 13.62
C VAL A 222 6.80 6.26 13.22
N LYS A 223 6.13 7.11 14.01
CA LYS A 223 6.09 8.57 13.80
C LYS A 223 7.49 9.19 13.83
N SER A 224 8.36 8.73 14.73
CA SER A 224 9.77 9.19 14.77
C SER A 224 10.56 8.80 13.52
N LEU A 225 10.33 7.64 12.93
CA LEU A 225 10.98 7.23 11.67
C LEU A 225 10.50 8.11 10.51
N PHE A 226 9.19 8.38 10.44
CA PHE A 226 8.64 9.28 9.44
C PHE A 226 9.21 10.70 9.57
N ALA A 227 9.35 11.21 10.80
CA ALA A 227 9.99 12.50 11.05
C ALA A 227 11.45 12.52 10.56
N GLY A 228 12.20 11.43 10.75
CA GLY A 228 13.55 11.27 10.20
C GLY A 228 13.57 11.32 8.67
N MET A 229 12.64 10.62 8.01
CA MET A 229 12.46 10.65 6.55
C MET A 229 12.17 12.08 6.05
N ARG A 230 11.29 12.81 6.75
CA ARG A 230 10.94 14.21 6.45
C ARG A 230 12.15 15.14 6.50
N ILE A 231 13.02 14.96 7.49
CA ILE A 231 14.24 15.77 7.64
C ILE A 231 15.23 15.46 6.51
N ALA A 232 15.39 14.18 6.17
CA ALA A 232 16.32 13.73 5.12
C ALA A 232 15.88 14.18 3.71
N HIS A 233 14.58 14.36 3.49
CA HIS A 233 13.99 14.70 2.20
C HIS A 233 13.06 15.93 2.31
N SER A 234 13.55 17.01 2.92
CA SER A 234 12.74 18.19 3.22
C SER A 234 12.16 18.89 1.98
N ASP A 235 12.78 18.70 0.83
CA ASP A 235 12.28 19.12 -0.49
C ASP A 235 10.99 18.40 -0.90
N LEU A 236 10.74 17.21 -0.37
CA LEU A 236 9.53 16.44 -0.62
C LEU A 236 8.37 16.82 0.29
N PHE A 237 8.57 17.54 1.41
CA PHE A 237 7.53 17.81 2.44
C PHE A 237 7.30 19.30 2.69
N LEU A 238 6.61 19.96 1.77
CA LEU A 238 6.50 21.43 1.69
C LEU A 238 5.20 22.03 2.28
N THR A 239 4.19 21.22 2.67
CA THR A 239 2.87 21.72 3.11
C THR A 239 2.50 21.31 4.55
N ASP A 240 1.53 22.01 5.15
CA ASP A 240 1.12 21.78 6.54
C ASP A 240 0.41 20.44 6.78
N SER A 241 -0.20 19.84 5.75
CA SER A 241 -0.80 18.49 5.79
C SER A 241 0.23 17.36 5.80
N ASP A 242 1.52 17.68 5.65
CA ASP A 242 2.61 16.70 5.64
C ASP A 242 3.21 16.42 7.01
N LYS A 243 2.78 17.17 8.03
CA LYS A 243 3.55 17.35 9.27
C LYS A 243 3.81 16.05 10.03
N ASP A 244 2.86 15.11 10.04
CA ASP A 244 3.00 13.82 10.73
C ASP A 244 2.03 12.76 10.19
N ILE A 245 2.15 11.52 10.66
CA ILE A 245 1.17 10.46 10.45
C ILE A 245 -0.06 10.74 11.33
N HIS A 246 -1.20 10.99 10.69
CA HIS A 246 -2.50 11.26 11.31
C HIS A 246 -3.37 9.99 11.33
N LEU A 247 -2.85 8.96 11.99
CA LEU A 247 -3.58 7.74 12.33
C LEU A 247 -3.52 7.54 13.85
N ASP A 248 -4.56 6.91 14.42
CA ASP A 248 -4.52 6.50 15.82
C ASP A 248 -3.49 5.40 16.07
N ASP A 249 -3.07 5.27 17.32
CA ASP A 249 -1.95 4.40 17.69
C ASP A 249 -2.26 2.92 17.41
N HIS A 250 -3.53 2.52 17.55
CA HIS A 250 -4.02 1.18 17.24
C HIS A 250 -3.85 0.85 15.75
N THR A 251 -4.24 1.77 14.87
CA THR A 251 -4.12 1.61 13.41
C THR A 251 -2.66 1.56 12.98
N ILE A 252 -1.80 2.42 13.54
CA ILE A 252 -0.36 2.39 13.26
C ILE A 252 0.26 1.07 13.72
N HIS A 253 -0.12 0.58 14.89
CA HIS A 253 0.35 -0.69 15.43
C HIS A 253 -0.04 -1.88 14.53
N ALA A 254 -1.29 -1.91 14.06
CA ALA A 254 -1.75 -2.92 13.10
C ALA A 254 -0.99 -2.83 11.77
N CYS A 255 -0.76 -1.63 11.24
CA CYS A 255 0.03 -1.46 10.02
C CYS A 255 1.48 -1.95 10.21
N ALA A 256 2.09 -1.66 11.37
CA ALA A 256 3.42 -2.12 11.70
C ALA A 256 3.49 -3.65 11.75
N TYR A 257 2.48 -4.31 12.32
CA TYR A 257 2.37 -5.77 12.33
C TYR A 257 2.38 -6.35 10.92
N GLU A 258 1.52 -5.85 10.03
CA GLU A 258 1.34 -6.41 8.67
C GLU A 258 2.60 -6.33 7.81
N ILE A 259 3.40 -5.25 7.94
CA ILE A 259 4.52 -4.96 7.03
C ILE A 259 5.91 -5.15 7.65
N SER A 260 6.03 -5.26 8.97
CA SER A 260 7.34 -5.29 9.66
C SER A 260 8.29 -6.40 9.19
N LYS A 261 7.76 -7.58 8.87
CA LYS A 261 8.53 -8.75 8.41
C LYS A 261 9.22 -8.58 7.06
N TYR A 262 8.85 -7.59 6.24
CA TYR A 262 9.37 -7.45 4.89
C TYR A 262 10.52 -6.45 4.79
N LYS A 263 11.51 -6.75 3.94
CA LYS A 263 12.60 -5.85 3.52
C LYS A 263 12.16 -5.07 2.30
N LEU A 264 11.38 -3.99 2.48
CA LEU A 264 10.97 -3.16 1.34
C LEU A 264 12.18 -2.56 0.62
N ARG A 265 13.24 -2.22 1.37
CA ARG A 265 14.44 -1.59 0.80
C ARG A 265 15.29 -2.51 -0.08
N ASP A 266 15.26 -3.82 0.15
CA ASP A 266 15.95 -4.81 -0.69
C ASP A 266 14.98 -5.46 -1.71
N THR A 267 13.72 -5.06 -1.71
CA THR A 267 12.72 -5.52 -2.68
C THR A 267 12.98 -4.86 -4.02
N SER A 268 12.88 -5.63 -5.11
CA SER A 268 13.05 -5.06 -6.45
C SER A 268 12.01 -3.99 -6.74
N ILE A 269 12.43 -2.95 -7.44
CA ILE A 269 11.59 -1.83 -7.90
C ILE A 269 10.31 -2.33 -8.60
N SER A 270 10.43 -3.38 -9.42
CA SER A 270 9.30 -3.98 -10.13
C SER A 270 8.23 -4.54 -9.20
N VAL A 271 8.64 -5.24 -8.13
CA VAL A 271 7.74 -5.83 -7.13
C VAL A 271 7.01 -4.73 -6.36
N ILE A 272 7.74 -3.71 -5.90
CA ILE A 272 7.17 -2.57 -5.17
C ILE A 272 6.16 -1.83 -6.06
N SER A 273 6.53 -1.50 -7.30
CA SER A 273 5.67 -0.82 -8.26
C SER A 273 4.38 -1.59 -8.57
N GLU A 274 4.51 -2.90 -8.79
CA GLU A 274 3.35 -3.74 -9.05
C GLU A 274 2.40 -3.79 -7.85
N ALA A 275 2.91 -3.82 -6.63
CA ALA A 275 2.09 -3.79 -5.42
C ALA A 275 1.39 -2.45 -5.21
N PHE A 276 2.06 -1.34 -5.51
CA PHE A 276 1.47 0.01 -5.43
C PHE A 276 0.28 0.24 -6.36
N GLN A 277 0.09 -0.60 -7.38
CA GLN A 277 -1.12 -0.57 -8.21
C GLN A 277 -2.41 -0.77 -7.39
N ILE A 278 -2.33 -1.41 -6.23
CA ILE A 278 -3.46 -1.54 -5.29
C ILE A 278 -3.96 -0.16 -4.84
N PHE A 279 -3.04 0.71 -4.39
CA PHE A 279 -3.40 2.06 -3.91
C PHE A 279 -3.90 2.96 -5.03
N ARG A 280 -3.34 2.82 -6.24
CA ARG A 280 -3.83 3.52 -7.43
C ARG A 280 -5.25 3.14 -7.78
N THR A 281 -5.58 1.86 -7.70
CA THR A 281 -6.93 1.38 -8.02
C THR A 281 -7.93 1.85 -6.97
N SER A 282 -7.52 1.98 -5.71
CA SER A 282 -8.38 2.52 -4.65
C SER A 282 -8.58 4.03 -4.74
N SER A 283 -7.57 4.82 -5.14
CA SER A 283 -7.71 6.26 -5.36
C SER A 283 -8.59 6.58 -6.58
N LEU A 284 -8.56 5.76 -7.63
CA LEU A 284 -9.47 5.91 -8.77
C LEU A 284 -10.95 5.84 -8.39
N LYS A 285 -11.29 5.07 -7.35
CA LYS A 285 -12.68 4.91 -6.92
C LYS A 285 -13.17 6.09 -6.07
N SER A 286 -12.31 7.00 -5.62
CA SER A 286 -12.71 8.17 -4.83
C SER A 286 -13.02 9.41 -5.68
N GLU A 287 -12.43 9.55 -6.88
CA GLU A 287 -12.66 10.72 -7.75
C GLU A 287 -13.25 10.35 -9.12
N GLU A 288 -14.49 10.77 -9.38
CA GLU A 288 -15.04 10.80 -10.75
C GLU A 288 -14.14 11.70 -11.64
N GLY A 289 -13.30 11.09 -12.48
CA GLY A 289 -12.61 11.79 -13.58
C GLY A 289 -11.09 11.69 -13.65
N GLN A 290 -10.42 10.98 -12.74
CA GLN A 290 -9.01 10.64 -12.93
C GLN A 290 -8.87 9.34 -13.75
N TYR A 291 -8.10 9.37 -14.83
CA TYR A 291 -7.84 8.20 -15.67
C TYR A 291 -6.35 7.87 -15.65
N TYR A 292 -5.96 6.78 -14.99
CA TYR A 292 -4.60 6.28 -15.07
C TYR A 292 -4.39 5.49 -16.37
N THR A 293 -3.22 5.68 -16.98
CA THR A 293 -2.78 4.86 -18.11
C THR A 293 -2.50 3.44 -17.61
N PRO A 294 -3.17 2.39 -18.15
CA PRO A 294 -2.92 1.01 -17.75
C PRO A 294 -1.46 0.62 -18.01
N TYR A 295 -0.86 -0.16 -17.09
CA TYR A 295 0.55 -0.53 -17.19
C TYR A 295 0.96 -1.20 -18.52
N PRO A 296 0.15 -2.09 -19.14
CA PRO A 296 0.47 -2.63 -20.47
C PRO A 296 0.62 -1.56 -21.55
N VAL A 297 -0.14 -0.46 -21.45
CA VAL A 297 -0.06 0.68 -22.37
C VAL A 297 1.23 1.46 -22.12
N ILE A 298 1.54 1.75 -20.85
CA ILE A 298 2.80 2.42 -20.45
C ILE A 298 4.02 1.63 -20.96
N ARG A 299 4.07 0.33 -20.64
CA ARG A 299 5.15 -0.57 -21.07
C ARG A 299 5.31 -0.60 -22.59
N SER A 300 4.20 -0.67 -23.32
CA SER A 300 4.24 -0.66 -24.79
C SER A 300 4.76 0.65 -25.34
N ALA A 301 4.32 1.78 -24.78
CA ALA A 301 4.77 3.11 -25.19
C ALA A 301 6.28 3.29 -24.95
N ILE A 302 6.77 2.96 -23.75
CA ILE A 302 8.20 3.05 -23.43
C ILE A 302 9.02 2.06 -24.28
N LYS A 303 8.51 0.85 -24.52
CA LYS A 303 9.15 -0.12 -25.43
C LYS A 303 9.39 0.46 -26.83
N LEU A 304 8.45 1.26 -27.35
CA LEU A 304 8.58 1.92 -28.64
C LEU A 304 9.51 3.14 -28.61
N MET A 305 9.66 3.79 -27.45
CA MET A 305 10.53 4.96 -27.29
C MET A 305 12.02 4.60 -27.25
N GLU A 306 12.37 3.39 -26.80
CA GLU A 306 13.76 2.90 -26.70
C GLU A 306 14.68 3.89 -25.95
N VAL A 307 14.36 4.17 -24.68
CA VAL A 307 15.06 5.12 -23.82
C VAL A 307 16.55 4.75 -23.71
N LYS A 308 17.41 5.75 -23.96
CA LYS A 308 18.88 5.63 -23.93
C LYS A 308 19.49 6.32 -22.71
N PRO A 309 20.73 5.97 -22.33
CA PRO A 309 21.44 6.62 -21.21
C PRO A 309 21.65 8.12 -21.36
N SER A 310 21.62 8.67 -22.57
CA SER A 310 21.73 10.11 -22.82
C SER A 310 20.41 10.86 -22.70
N ASP A 311 19.28 10.15 -22.70
CA ASP A 311 17.96 10.77 -22.84
C ASP A 311 17.49 11.35 -21.52
N LYS A 312 16.78 12.48 -21.59
CA LYS A 312 16.01 13.03 -20.47
C LYS A 312 14.55 12.74 -20.70
N VAL A 313 13.86 12.23 -19.69
CA VAL A 313 12.44 11.89 -19.74
C VAL A 313 11.67 12.90 -18.90
N LEU A 314 10.67 13.55 -19.49
CA LEU A 314 9.78 14.47 -18.80
C LEU A 314 8.34 13.99 -18.93
N ASP A 315 7.70 13.72 -17.80
CA ASP A 315 6.27 13.46 -17.72
C ASP A 315 5.56 14.63 -17.02
N PRO A 316 4.84 15.51 -17.77
CA PRO A 316 4.23 16.72 -17.24
C PRO A 316 2.90 16.49 -16.52
N ALA A 317 2.41 15.25 -16.48
CA ALA A 317 1.21 14.83 -15.74
C ALA A 317 1.46 13.42 -15.21
N CYS A 318 2.52 13.27 -14.43
CA CYS A 318 3.13 11.97 -14.19
C CYS A 318 2.25 11.02 -13.39
N GLY A 319 1.25 11.53 -12.66
CA GLY A 319 0.51 10.76 -11.69
C GLY A 319 1.50 10.02 -10.81
N THR A 320 1.26 8.73 -10.55
CA THR A 320 2.19 7.83 -9.86
C THR A 320 3.47 7.50 -10.65
N GLY A 321 3.90 8.39 -11.54
CA GLY A 321 5.02 8.32 -12.48
C GLY A 321 5.29 7.00 -13.18
N GLY A 322 4.24 6.28 -13.56
CA GLY A 322 4.36 4.99 -14.23
C GLY A 322 5.23 5.03 -15.50
N PHE A 323 5.20 6.14 -16.26
CA PHE A 323 6.08 6.32 -17.42
C PHE A 323 7.55 6.57 -17.05
N LEU A 324 7.81 7.35 -15.99
CA LEU A 324 9.17 7.62 -15.50
C LEU A 324 9.81 6.34 -14.98
N LEU A 325 9.06 5.60 -14.18
CA LEU A 325 9.46 4.31 -13.66
C LEU A 325 9.73 3.29 -14.77
N GLU A 326 8.83 3.18 -15.74
CA GLU A 326 9.02 2.24 -16.84
C GLU A 326 10.19 2.63 -17.74
N SER A 327 10.46 3.93 -17.90
CA SER A 327 11.67 4.42 -18.58
C SER A 327 12.93 3.99 -17.84
N PHE A 328 12.95 4.13 -16.51
CA PHE A 328 14.05 3.68 -15.68
C PHE A 328 14.24 2.16 -15.74
N ARG A 329 13.14 1.40 -15.66
CA ARG A 329 13.15 -0.06 -15.77
C ARG A 329 13.75 -0.52 -17.10
N GLN A 330 13.28 0.05 -18.22
CA GLN A 330 13.80 -0.26 -19.55
C GLN A 330 15.31 0.05 -19.65
N LEU A 331 15.76 1.17 -19.08
CA LEU A 331 17.17 1.51 -19.06
C LEU A 331 18.00 0.42 -18.34
N ILE A 332 17.59 0.01 -17.15
CA ILE A 332 18.30 -1.02 -16.37
C ILE A 332 18.31 -2.35 -17.13
N GLU A 333 17.19 -2.75 -17.73
CA GLU A 333 17.10 -3.99 -18.52
C GLU A 333 18.01 -3.99 -19.74
N ASN A 334 18.12 -2.85 -20.43
CA ASN A 334 18.98 -2.71 -21.60
C ASN A 334 20.46 -2.55 -21.25
N HIS A 335 20.77 -2.17 -20.00
CA HIS A 335 22.12 -1.89 -19.53
C HIS A 335 22.43 -2.64 -18.22
N PRO A 336 22.46 -3.99 -18.22
CA PRO A 336 22.62 -4.79 -17.01
C PRO A 336 23.99 -4.64 -16.33
N THR A 337 24.97 -4.03 -17.00
CA THR A 337 26.31 -3.77 -16.47
C THR A 337 26.41 -2.44 -15.71
N MET A 338 25.37 -1.61 -15.73
CA MET A 338 25.36 -0.33 -15.02
C MET A 338 25.30 -0.58 -13.51
N SER A 339 26.14 0.10 -12.74
CA SER A 339 26.13 -0.06 -11.27
C SER A 339 24.87 0.54 -10.64
N ASP A 340 24.51 0.08 -9.45
CA ASP A 340 23.42 0.68 -8.65
C ASP A 340 23.62 2.18 -8.39
N GLY A 341 24.89 2.63 -8.28
CA GLY A 341 25.22 4.05 -8.12
C GLY A 341 24.93 4.84 -9.40
N ASP A 342 25.30 4.28 -10.55
CA ASP A 342 25.11 4.93 -11.85
C ASP A 342 23.64 4.97 -12.26
N THR A 343 22.87 3.91 -12.00
CA THR A 343 21.42 3.89 -12.26
C THR A 343 20.70 4.97 -11.47
N LYS A 344 20.98 5.09 -10.17
CA LYS A 344 20.43 6.16 -9.32
C LYS A 344 20.87 7.54 -9.79
N SER A 345 22.15 7.71 -10.12
CA SER A 345 22.70 8.98 -10.64
C SER A 345 22.07 9.38 -11.97
N TRP A 346 21.80 8.41 -12.85
CA TRP A 346 21.10 8.65 -14.10
C TRP A 346 19.68 9.13 -13.82
N ALA A 347 18.94 8.38 -13.01
CA ALA A 347 17.54 8.66 -12.75
C ALA A 347 17.36 10.06 -12.12
N ASN A 348 18.21 10.44 -11.16
CA ASN A 348 18.20 11.77 -10.52
C ASN A 348 18.50 12.93 -11.49
N ARG A 349 19.19 12.65 -12.61
CA ARG A 349 19.62 13.67 -13.58
C ARG A 349 18.75 13.70 -14.84
N HIS A 350 17.98 12.65 -15.10
CA HIS A 350 17.33 12.42 -16.37
C HIS A 350 15.82 12.21 -16.26
N LEU A 351 15.26 11.90 -15.09
CA LEU A 351 13.83 11.74 -14.90
C LEU A 351 13.22 13.00 -14.27
N PHE A 352 12.17 13.50 -14.90
CA PHE A 352 11.47 14.71 -14.48
C PHE A 352 9.97 14.47 -14.51
N GLY A 353 9.30 14.68 -13.38
CA GLY A 353 7.86 14.52 -13.22
C GLY A 353 7.21 15.82 -12.76
N VAL A 354 6.01 16.08 -13.25
CA VAL A 354 5.12 17.12 -12.73
C VAL A 354 3.75 16.50 -12.56
N ASP A 355 3.16 16.63 -11.37
CA ASP A 355 1.76 16.28 -11.13
C ASP A 355 1.13 17.26 -10.16
N LYS A 356 -0.21 17.37 -10.23
CA LYS A 356 -1.00 18.20 -9.31
C LYS A 356 -1.26 17.51 -7.96
N ASP A 357 -1.28 16.17 -7.95
CA ASP A 357 -1.60 15.36 -6.78
C ASP A 357 -0.30 14.77 -6.21
N ARG A 358 0.03 15.03 -4.94
CA ARG A 358 1.38 14.74 -4.41
C ARG A 358 1.59 13.29 -3.94
N ILE A 359 0.53 12.52 -3.69
CA ILE A 359 0.62 11.06 -3.40
C ILE A 359 1.37 10.36 -4.53
N ASN A 360 0.90 10.65 -5.73
CA ASN A 360 1.39 10.19 -7.01
C ASN A 360 2.91 10.46 -7.16
N VAL A 361 3.35 11.65 -6.77
CA VAL A 361 4.74 12.08 -6.72
C VAL A 361 5.58 11.31 -5.68
N ILE A 362 5.09 11.22 -4.45
CA ILE A 362 5.80 10.58 -3.33
C ILE A 362 6.03 9.08 -3.60
N LEU A 363 5.04 8.42 -4.22
CA LEU A 363 5.12 7.00 -4.59
C LEU A 363 6.26 6.71 -5.58
N ASP A 364 6.55 7.64 -6.49
CA ASP A 364 7.58 7.49 -7.50
C ASP A 364 9.00 7.61 -6.90
N ASP A 365 9.17 8.51 -5.92
CA ASP A 365 10.41 8.67 -5.17
C ASP A 365 10.65 7.49 -4.20
N ILE A 366 9.60 6.99 -3.55
CA ILE A 366 9.60 5.81 -2.64
C ILE A 366 10.12 4.57 -3.36
N ILE A 367 9.59 4.30 -4.56
CA ILE A 367 9.88 3.08 -5.30
C ILE A 367 11.34 3.07 -5.80
N ASN A 368 11.89 4.23 -6.13
CA ASN A 368 13.17 4.31 -6.82
C ASN A 368 14.36 4.69 -5.92
N CYS A 369 14.14 5.27 -4.73
CA CYS A 369 15.19 6.05 -4.04
C CYS A 369 15.87 7.07 -5.00
N VAL A 370 15.11 7.52 -5.99
CA VAL A 370 15.50 8.49 -6.99
C VAL A 370 14.62 9.68 -6.69
N LEU A 371 15.25 10.80 -6.35
CA LEU A 371 14.58 12.09 -6.30
C LEU A 371 14.21 12.43 -7.75
N VAL A 372 12.97 12.19 -8.14
CA VAL A 372 12.41 12.86 -9.29
C VAL A 372 12.35 14.33 -8.91
N LYS A 373 13.10 15.18 -9.62
CA LYS A 373 13.11 16.62 -9.35
C LYS A 373 11.74 17.19 -9.68
N ILE A 374 10.90 17.31 -8.67
CA ILE A 374 9.53 17.78 -8.82
C ILE A 374 9.50 19.27 -8.49
N MET A 375 9.33 20.07 -9.54
CA MET A 375 9.09 21.50 -9.41
C MET A 375 7.65 21.69 -8.93
N ALA A 376 7.43 21.63 -7.61
CA ALA A 376 6.12 21.70 -6.96
C ALA A 376 5.35 23.02 -7.19
N SER A 377 5.97 24.01 -7.83
CA SER A 377 5.30 25.23 -8.26
C SER A 377 5.99 25.78 -9.52
N TRP A 378 5.34 25.60 -10.67
CA TRP A 378 5.53 26.55 -11.77
C TRP A 378 4.73 27.80 -11.41
N PRO A 379 5.35 28.98 -11.25
CA PRO A 379 4.61 30.22 -11.09
C PRO A 379 3.69 30.37 -12.30
N HIS A 380 2.40 30.62 -12.05
CA HIS A 380 1.37 30.77 -13.09
C HIS A 380 1.66 31.91 -14.09
N GLU A 381 2.71 32.71 -13.86
CA GLU A 381 3.12 33.86 -14.68
C GLU A 381 4.29 33.58 -15.64
N SER A 382 4.96 32.43 -15.59
CA SER A 382 6.19 32.20 -16.38
C SER A 382 6.11 31.08 -17.44
N ALA A 383 4.90 30.66 -17.84
CA ALA A 383 4.70 29.79 -19.02
C ALA A 383 5.34 30.34 -20.31
N HIS A 384 5.57 31.66 -20.37
CA HIS A 384 6.16 32.33 -21.52
C HIS A 384 7.67 32.59 -21.44
N ASP A 385 8.30 32.50 -20.26
CA ASP A 385 9.65 33.07 -20.07
C ASP A 385 10.78 32.03 -19.92
N TYR A 386 10.45 30.78 -19.60
CA TYR A 386 11.36 29.68 -19.93
C TYR A 386 11.14 29.26 -21.38
N ARG A 387 12.07 29.64 -22.28
CA ARG A 387 12.25 28.94 -23.56
C ARG A 387 12.72 27.51 -23.28
N CYS A 388 11.83 26.65 -22.79
CA CYS A 388 12.03 25.22 -22.76
C CYS A 388 12.01 24.77 -24.23
N ARG A 389 13.19 24.59 -24.83
CA ARG A 389 13.28 24.07 -26.19
C ARG A 389 12.76 22.65 -26.12
N ARG A 390 11.62 22.37 -26.77
CA ARG A 390 11.00 21.02 -26.92
C ARG A 390 11.94 19.91 -27.44
N HIS A 391 13.20 20.24 -27.74
CA HIS A 391 14.17 19.38 -28.39
C HIS A 391 15.05 18.59 -27.40
N ASP A 392 14.95 18.85 -26.09
CA ASP A 392 15.86 18.27 -25.08
C ASP A 392 15.28 17.09 -24.27
N TYR A 393 14.01 16.71 -24.50
CA TYR A 393 13.29 15.73 -23.68
C TYR A 393 12.51 14.71 -24.54
N VAL A 394 12.49 13.47 -24.06
CA VAL A 394 11.58 12.41 -24.51
C VAL A 394 10.27 12.56 -23.75
N TYR A 395 9.16 12.63 -24.48
CA TYR A 395 7.83 12.79 -23.92
C TYR A 395 7.03 11.48 -24.04
N PRO A 396 6.72 10.81 -22.91
CA PRO A 396 5.62 9.87 -22.87
C PRO A 396 4.30 10.64 -23.05
N GLY A 397 3.35 10.08 -23.81
CA GLY A 397 2.18 10.83 -24.31
C GLY A 397 1.33 11.55 -23.23
N ARG A 398 0.65 12.63 -23.63
CA ARG A 398 -0.28 13.38 -22.78
C ARG A 398 -1.52 12.54 -22.47
N ASN A 399 -1.88 12.41 -21.19
CA ASN A 399 -3.26 12.15 -20.81
C ASN A 399 -3.79 13.39 -20.08
N SER A 400 -4.37 14.34 -20.83
CA SER A 400 -5.06 15.48 -20.21
C SER A 400 -6.37 14.99 -19.58
N PRO A 401 -6.78 15.51 -18.42
CA PRO A 401 -8.06 15.13 -17.83
C PRO A 401 -9.19 15.53 -18.80
N HIS A 402 -9.85 14.54 -19.41
CA HIS A 402 -11.05 14.77 -20.20
C HIS A 402 -12.18 15.18 -19.26
N ARG A 403 -12.42 16.50 -19.14
CA ARG A 403 -13.71 16.99 -18.62
C ARG A 403 -14.79 16.72 -19.66
N GLY A 404 -15.55 15.65 -19.47
CA GLY A 404 -16.82 15.45 -20.17
C GLY A 404 -17.82 16.52 -19.72
N SER A 405 -17.85 17.67 -20.38
CA SER A 405 -18.93 18.65 -20.24
C SER A 405 -19.76 18.63 -21.54
N PRO A 406 -21.10 18.45 -21.50
CA PRO A 406 -21.90 18.64 -22.69
C PRO A 406 -21.89 20.12 -23.03
N LEU A 407 -21.37 20.47 -24.21
CA LEU A 407 -21.41 21.82 -24.76
C LEU A 407 -22.88 22.30 -24.83
N ARG A 408 -23.32 23.08 -23.84
CA ARG A 408 -24.50 23.93 -23.98
C ARG A 408 -24.09 25.16 -24.79
N SER A 409 -24.55 25.21 -26.03
CA SER A 409 -24.52 26.40 -26.88
C SER A 409 -25.25 27.58 -26.19
N PRO A 410 -24.64 28.77 -26.06
CA PRO A 410 -25.35 29.94 -25.55
C PRO A 410 -26.29 30.52 -26.63
N PRO A 411 -27.43 31.14 -26.25
CA PRO A 411 -28.34 31.75 -27.20
C PRO A 411 -27.77 33.06 -27.77
N PRO A 412 -28.19 33.49 -28.97
CA PRO A 412 -27.62 34.68 -29.60
C PRO A 412 -28.12 35.93 -28.89
N ARG A 413 -27.22 36.85 -28.54
CA ARG A 413 -27.59 38.24 -28.21
C ARG A 413 -26.87 39.22 -29.11
N HIS A 414 -27.67 40.21 -29.49
CA HIS A 414 -27.44 41.24 -30.50
C HIS A 414 -26.21 42.11 -30.28
N ALA A 415 -25.72 42.61 -31.42
CA ALA A 415 -24.62 43.53 -31.61
C ALA A 415 -24.74 44.86 -30.85
N SER A 416 -23.60 45.35 -30.35
CA SER A 416 -23.27 46.78 -30.40
C SER A 416 -21.76 46.98 -30.52
N ARG A 417 -21.36 47.70 -31.57
CA ARG A 417 -20.00 48.09 -31.94
C ARG A 417 -19.33 48.96 -30.86
N ARG A 418 -18.02 48.78 -30.65
CA ARG A 418 -17.01 49.86 -30.57
C ARG A 418 -15.60 49.29 -30.80
N ALA A 419 -14.73 50.14 -31.33
CA ALA A 419 -13.57 49.84 -32.17
C ALA A 419 -12.20 50.00 -31.46
N GLY A 420 -11.15 49.52 -32.15
CA GLY A 420 -9.71 49.79 -31.89
C GLY A 420 -9.07 48.77 -30.95
N THR A 421 -7.98 48.07 -31.27
CA THR A 421 -6.84 48.37 -32.15
C THR A 421 -6.11 47.08 -32.54
N GLU A 422 -5.62 47.04 -33.77
CA GLU A 422 -4.78 45.99 -34.37
C GLU A 422 -3.42 45.84 -33.69
N LEU A 423 -2.88 44.61 -33.69
CA LEU A 423 -1.47 44.34 -34.01
C LEU A 423 -1.38 42.97 -34.70
N GLN A 424 -1.20 43.00 -36.02
CA GLN A 424 -0.74 41.88 -36.86
C GLN A 424 0.78 41.70 -36.73
N GLY A 425 1.24 40.46 -36.82
CA GLY A 425 2.64 40.09 -37.12
C GLY A 425 3.12 38.93 -36.24
N GLY A 426 3.67 37.82 -36.72
CA GLY A 426 3.95 37.36 -38.08
C GLY A 426 4.39 35.89 -37.97
N TRP A 427 3.79 35.03 -38.80
CA TRP A 427 4.27 33.68 -39.05
C TRP A 427 5.30 33.75 -40.16
N LYS A 428 6.60 33.59 -39.85
CA LYS A 428 7.67 33.27 -40.80
C LYS A 428 8.94 32.94 -40.01
N ASP A 429 9.25 31.64 -39.94
CA ASP A 429 10.60 31.05 -39.97
C ASP A 429 10.56 29.61 -39.42
N LEU A 430 10.07 28.69 -40.27
CA LEU A 430 10.30 27.25 -40.13
C LEU A 430 11.63 26.93 -40.82
N GLY A 431 12.68 26.71 -40.02
CA GLY A 431 14.01 26.38 -40.53
C GLY A 431 14.80 25.45 -39.61
N ARG A 432 14.91 24.18 -40.04
CA ARG A 432 15.87 23.12 -39.64
C ARG A 432 15.65 22.42 -38.29
N CYS A 433 15.09 21.21 -38.35
CA CYS A 433 15.17 20.17 -37.32
C CYS A 433 16.58 19.57 -37.25
N THR A 434 17.11 19.33 -36.05
CA THR A 434 18.27 18.46 -35.80
C THR A 434 17.82 17.01 -35.53
N PRO A 435 18.68 15.99 -35.69
CA PRO A 435 18.28 14.57 -35.75
C PRO A 435 17.77 13.94 -34.44
N ASP A 436 17.91 14.61 -33.29
CA ASP A 436 17.82 13.94 -31.98
C ASP A 436 16.49 14.15 -31.22
N SER A 437 15.50 14.80 -31.84
CA SER A 437 14.18 14.97 -31.22
C SER A 437 13.12 14.17 -31.97
N ARG A 438 12.57 13.13 -31.32
CA ARG A 438 11.49 12.29 -31.87
C ARG A 438 10.18 12.68 -31.18
N ILE A 439 9.28 13.31 -31.94
CA ILE A 439 7.93 13.66 -31.51
C ILE A 439 6.96 12.73 -32.21
N LEU A 440 6.21 11.91 -31.46
CA LEU A 440 5.05 11.18 -31.97
C LEU A 440 3.86 11.52 -31.07
N GLY A 441 2.93 12.32 -31.61
CA GLY A 441 1.62 12.55 -31.00
C GLY A 441 0.58 11.76 -31.79
N GLN A 442 -0.29 11.02 -31.12
CA GLN A 442 -1.55 10.58 -31.68
C GLN A 442 -2.69 11.10 -30.81
N GLN A 443 -3.59 11.86 -31.43
CA GLN A 443 -4.91 12.17 -30.91
C GLN A 443 -5.72 10.88 -30.82
N VAL A 444 -6.31 10.59 -29.65
CA VAL A 444 -7.66 10.02 -29.56
C VAL A 444 -8.40 10.78 -28.47
#